data_AF-A0AA38EI52-F1
#
_entry.id   AF-A0AA38EI52-F1
#
_cell.length_a   1.000
_cell.length_b   1.000
_cell.length_c   1.000
_cell.angle_alpha   90.00
_cell.angle_beta   90.00
_cell.angle_gamma   90.00
#
_symmetry.space_group_name_H-M   'P 1'
#
loop_
_entity.id
_entity.type
_entity.pdbx_description
1 polymer ?
#
loop_
_entity_poly.entity_id
_entity_poly.type
_entity_poly.pdbx_seq_one_letter_code
_entity_poly.pdbx_strand_id
1 'polypeptide(L)'
;MGNLWMVLTTATAMPILGGDRPPLPEPGRPGPFSMADPDATTALLTGAGFIDVDIRPVAAPFLFEDDGRAAVERVLSVGPLGPAFLSADAARRREAVDGVVAALDQYRSPTGYLVPAASWCLTARRH
;
A
#
# COMPACT_ATOMS: atom_id res chain seq x y z
N MET A 1 4.82 3.88 12.38
CA MET A 1 5.34 3.29 11.12
C MET A 1 4.14 2.82 10.32
N GLY A 2 3.95 3.28 9.09
CA GLY A 2 2.76 2.97 8.29
C GLY A 2 3.11 2.75 6.82
N ASN A 3 2.11 2.48 6.00
CA ASN A 3 2.31 2.26 4.57
C ASN A 3 2.35 3.59 3.79
N LEU A 4 3.41 4.36 4.04
CA LEU A 4 3.59 5.67 3.41
C LEU A 4 3.67 5.57 1.89
N TRP A 5 4.22 4.48 1.35
CA TRP A 5 4.21 4.21 -0.08
C TRP A 5 2.80 4.20 -0.70
N MET A 6 1.76 3.76 0.02
CA MET A 6 0.38 3.83 -0.47
C MET A 6 -0.20 5.23 -0.32
N VAL A 7 0.06 5.86 0.83
CA VAL A 7 -0.49 7.18 1.14
C VAL A 7 0.06 8.23 0.18
N LEU A 8 1.37 8.24 -0.03
CA LEU A 8 2.05 9.19 -0.89
C LEU A 8 1.63 9.05 -2.36
N THR A 9 1.65 7.83 -2.90
CA THR A 9 1.26 7.59 -4.30
C THR A 9 -0.21 7.96 -4.54
N THR A 10 -1.11 7.58 -3.63
CA THR A 10 -2.54 7.91 -3.71
C THR A 10 -2.78 9.42 -3.57
N ALA A 11 -2.23 10.06 -2.54
CA ALA A 11 -2.46 11.48 -2.28
C ALA A 11 -1.96 12.38 -3.42
N THR A 12 -0.85 12.01 -4.06
CA THR A 12 -0.29 12.77 -5.19
C THR A 12 -1.08 12.57 -6.49
N ALA A 13 -1.45 11.33 -6.83
CA ALA A 13 -2.11 11.05 -8.10
C ALA A 13 -3.62 11.35 -8.12
N MET A 14 -4.30 11.27 -6.96
CA MET A 14 -5.74 11.49 -6.84
C MET A 14 -6.24 12.83 -7.42
N PRO A 15 -5.67 14.01 -7.10
CA PRO A 15 -6.13 15.28 -7.68
C PRO A 15 -5.92 15.37 -9.20
N ILE A 16 -4.93 14.68 -9.75
CA ILE A 16 -4.62 14.66 -11.19
C ILE A 16 -5.62 13.78 -11.95
N LEU A 17 -5.96 12.62 -11.38
CA LEU A 17 -6.86 11.64 -11.97
C LEU A 17 -8.35 11.98 -11.75
N GLY A 18 -8.66 12.98 -10.92
CA GLY A 18 -10.03 13.46 -10.70
C GLY A 18 -10.91 12.47 -9.93
N GLY A 19 -10.33 11.73 -8.99
CA GLY A 19 -11.05 10.75 -8.17
C GLY A 19 -11.41 11.27 -6.78
N ASP A 20 -12.55 10.84 -6.25
CA ASP A 20 -12.86 10.94 -4.83
C ASP A 20 -12.17 9.82 -4.07
N ARG A 21 -11.72 10.10 -2.84
CA ARG A 21 -11.17 9.08 -1.95
C ARG A 21 -12.27 8.06 -1.67
N PRO A 22 -12.11 6.77 -2.05
CA PRO A 22 -13.08 5.75 -1.66
C PRO A 22 -13.19 5.69 -0.14
N PRO A 23 -14.39 5.46 0.42
CA PRO A 23 -14.54 5.31 1.86
C PRO A 23 -13.60 4.20 2.35
N LEU A 24 -12.94 4.44 3.49
CA LEU A 24 -12.15 3.39 4.12
C LEU A 24 -13.09 2.23 4.47
N PRO A 25 -12.68 0.97 4.25
CA PRO A 25 -13.45 -0.16 4.73
C PRO A 25 -13.67 -0.05 6.24
N GLU A 26 -14.88 -0.37 6.70
CA GLU A 26 -15.17 -0.43 8.13
C GLU A 26 -14.21 -1.43 8.83
N PRO A 27 -13.77 -1.16 10.07
CA PRO A 27 -12.96 -2.09 10.83
C PRO A 27 -13.56 -3.49 10.86
N GLY A 28 -12.74 -4.52 10.66
CA GLY A 28 -13.17 -5.92 10.65
C GLY A 28 -13.89 -6.37 9.37
N ARG A 29 -14.07 -5.50 8.36
CA ARG A 29 -14.54 -5.92 7.04
C ARG A 29 -13.38 -6.43 6.17
N PRO A 30 -13.65 -7.34 5.23
CA PRO A 30 -12.64 -7.78 4.26
C PRO A 30 -12.04 -6.57 3.52
N GLY A 31 -10.71 -6.54 3.44
CA GLY A 31 -9.96 -5.46 2.81
C GLY A 31 -8.45 -5.62 3.06
N PRO A 32 -7.60 -4.79 2.40
CA PRO A 32 -6.15 -4.93 2.48
C PRO A 32 -5.58 -4.74 3.90
N PHE A 33 -6.36 -4.16 4.81
CA PHE A 33 -5.99 -3.92 6.21
C PHE A 33 -6.90 -4.64 7.21
N SER A 34 -7.63 -5.68 6.81
CA SER A 34 -8.58 -6.38 7.70
C SER A 34 -7.91 -7.05 8.91
N MET A 35 -6.59 -7.27 8.85
CA MET A 35 -5.76 -7.82 9.93
C MET A 35 -4.80 -6.78 10.52
N ALA A 36 -5.14 -5.49 10.46
CA ALA A 36 -4.27 -4.42 10.97
C ALA A 36 -4.20 -4.36 12.50
N ASP A 37 -5.27 -4.75 13.19
CA ASP A 37 -5.33 -4.84 14.64
C ASP A 37 -4.81 -6.21 15.12
N PRO A 38 -3.70 -6.26 15.88
CA PRO A 38 -3.12 -7.51 16.33
C PRO A 38 -4.01 -8.28 17.32
N ASP A 39 -4.80 -7.58 18.15
CA ASP A 39 -5.68 -8.22 19.13
C ASP A 39 -6.87 -8.87 18.41
N ALA A 40 -7.48 -8.14 17.47
CA ALA A 40 -8.56 -8.68 16.65
C ALA A 40 -8.09 -9.85 15.77
N THR A 41 -6.87 -9.76 15.22
CA THR A 41 -6.28 -10.84 14.41
C THR A 41 -5.95 -12.07 15.25
N THR A 42 -5.46 -11.88 16.48
CA THR A 42 -5.21 -12.98 17.42
C THR A 42 -6.52 -13.67 17.81
N ALA A 43 -7.58 -12.91 18.09
CA ALA A 43 -8.90 -13.46 18.37
C ALA A 43 -9.48 -14.23 17.17
N LEU A 44 -9.29 -13.73 15.95
CA LEU A 44 -9.70 -14.41 14.71
C LEU A 44 -9.00 -15.78 14.55
N LEU A 45 -7.68 -15.82 14.70
CA LEU A 45 -6.89 -17.05 14.52
C LEU A 45 -7.18 -18.07 15.61
N THR A 46 -7.26 -17.64 16.87
CA THR A 46 -7.60 -18.52 17.99
C THR A 46 -9.03 -19.06 17.88
N GLY A 47 -9.99 -18.22 17.48
CA GLY A 47 -11.37 -18.66 17.18
C GLY A 47 -11.46 -19.68 16.05
N ALA A 48 -10.50 -19.67 15.12
CA ALA A 48 -10.37 -20.65 14.04
C ALA A 48 -9.61 -21.93 14.46
N GLY A 49 -9.23 -22.07 15.73
CA GLY A 49 -8.56 -23.26 16.27
C GLY A 49 -7.03 -23.26 16.11
N PHE A 50 -6.42 -22.13 15.75
CA PHE A 50 -4.97 -21.98 15.79
C PHE A 50 -4.48 -21.71 17.21
N ILE A 51 -3.29 -22.23 17.52
CA ILE A 51 -2.57 -22.01 18.78
C ILE A 51 -1.21 -21.37 18.50
N ASP A 52 -0.54 -20.88 19.54
CA ASP A 52 0.76 -20.21 19.45
C ASP A 52 0.80 -19.09 18.40
N VAL A 53 -0.20 -18.22 18.44
CA VAL A 53 -0.26 -17.05 17.55
C VAL A 53 0.79 -16.03 18.00
N ASP A 54 1.74 -15.74 17.11
CA ASP A 54 2.72 -14.66 17.26
C ASP A 54 2.54 -13.66 16.11
N ILE A 55 2.45 -12.38 16.46
CA ILE A 55 2.31 -11.27 15.52
C ILE A 55 3.38 -10.24 15.85
N ARG A 56 4.33 -10.04 14.93
CA ARG A 56 5.41 -9.06 15.09
C ARG A 56 5.43 -8.03 13.97
N PRO A 57 5.73 -6.75 14.26
CA PRO A 57 5.87 -5.74 13.22
C PRO A 57 7.14 -5.98 12.41
N VAL A 58 7.03 -5.83 11.10
CA VAL A 58 8.16 -5.86 10.16
C VAL A 58 8.20 -4.52 9.41
N ALA A 59 9.30 -3.81 9.57
CA ALA A 59 9.62 -2.63 8.77
C ALA A 59 10.49 -3.05 7.60
N ALA A 60 9.89 -3.15 6.43
CA ALA A 60 10.58 -3.45 5.18
C ALA A 60 10.15 -2.40 4.16
N PRO A 61 11.00 -1.40 3.84
CA PRO A 61 10.65 -0.34 2.89
C PRO A 61 10.19 -0.92 1.55
N PHE A 62 9.21 -0.26 0.93
CA PHE A 62 8.78 -0.58 -0.43
C PHE A 62 9.78 0.06 -1.40
N LEU A 63 10.39 -0.77 -2.24
CA LEU A 63 11.32 -0.32 -3.27
C LEU A 63 10.54 0.02 -4.54
N PHE A 64 10.69 1.25 -5.01
CA PHE A 64 10.38 1.63 -6.39
C PHE A 64 11.69 1.61 -7.16
N GLU A 65 11.90 0.57 -7.97
CA GLU A 65 13.18 0.31 -8.65
C GLU A 65 13.54 1.40 -9.66
N ASP A 66 14.84 1.56 -9.95
CA ASP A 66 15.37 2.41 -11.01
C ASP A 66 14.91 3.88 -10.92
N ASP A 67 14.18 4.36 -11.92
CA ASP A 67 13.56 5.70 -11.98
C ASP A 67 12.17 5.74 -11.32
N GLY A 68 11.73 4.63 -10.74
CA GLY A 68 10.45 4.46 -10.08
C GLY A 68 9.25 4.44 -11.03
N ARG A 69 9.41 4.77 -12.31
CA ARG A 69 8.31 5.03 -13.25
C ARG A 69 7.42 3.81 -13.45
N ALA A 70 8.02 2.68 -13.79
CA ALA A 70 7.30 1.43 -14.03
C ALA A 70 6.62 0.89 -12.75
N ALA A 71 7.27 1.06 -11.60
CA ALA A 71 6.72 0.66 -10.31
C ALA A 71 5.51 1.55 -9.93
N VAL A 72 5.60 2.86 -10.15
CA VAL A 72 4.50 3.80 -9.93
C VAL A 72 3.32 3.49 -10.84
N GLU A 73 3.54 3.26 -12.14
CA GLU A 73 2.47 2.85 -13.07
C GLU A 73 1.75 1.57 -12.60
N ARG A 74 2.51 0.58 -12.11
CA ARG A 74 1.95 -0.64 -11.55
C ARG A 74 1.11 -0.36 -10.31
N VAL A 75 1.63 0.40 -9.36
CA VAL A 75 0.92 0.76 -8.13
C VAL A 75 -0.38 1.52 -8.44
N LEU A 76 -0.34 2.48 -9.36
CA LEU A 76 -1.51 3.28 -9.74
C LEU A 76 -2.55 2.48 -10.53
N SER A 77 -2.15 1.44 -11.26
CA SER A 77 -3.08 0.61 -12.05
C SER A 77 -3.81 -0.47 -11.25
N VAL A 78 -3.23 -0.97 -10.15
CA VAL A 78 -3.83 -2.03 -9.32
C VAL A 78 -4.34 -1.55 -7.96
N GLY A 79 -3.92 -0.35 -7.55
CA GLY A 79 -4.27 0.22 -6.25
C GLY A 79 -5.65 0.89 -6.20
N PRO A 80 -5.93 1.69 -5.16
CA PRO A 80 -7.20 2.39 -4.97
C PRO A 80 -7.58 3.32 -6.14
N LEU A 81 -6.59 3.82 -6.87
CA LEU A 81 -6.79 4.68 -8.05
C LEU A 81 -6.84 3.91 -9.37
N GLY A 82 -6.76 2.58 -9.35
CA GLY A 82 -6.73 1.72 -10.54
C GLY A 82 -7.80 2.05 -11.59
N PRO A 83 -9.10 2.07 -11.23
CA PRO A 83 -10.16 2.42 -12.16
C PRO A 83 -10.01 3.81 -12.79
N ALA A 84 -9.61 4.82 -12.00
CA ALA A 84 -9.42 6.18 -12.47
C ALA A 84 -8.18 6.28 -13.39
N PHE A 85 -7.06 5.67 -12.99
CA PHE A 85 -5.84 5.63 -13.78
C PHE A 85 -6.04 4.91 -15.12
N LEU A 86 -6.71 3.77 -15.12
CA LEU A 86 -7.01 2.99 -16.32
C LEU A 86 -8.07 3.64 -17.23
N SER A 87 -8.88 4.58 -16.72
CA SER A 87 -9.84 5.34 -17.54
C SER A 87 -9.27 6.66 -18.05
N ALA A 88 -8.19 7.17 -17.44
CA ALA A 88 -7.55 8.42 -17.84
C ALA A 88 -6.84 8.30 -19.19
N ASP A 89 -6.77 9.43 -19.91
CA ASP A 89 -5.98 9.56 -21.14
C ASP A 89 -4.46 9.48 -20.87
N ALA A 90 -3.68 9.35 -21.94
CA ALA A 90 -2.23 9.18 -21.85
C ALA A 90 -1.53 10.38 -21.19
N ALA A 91 -2.06 11.61 -21.36
CA ALA A 91 -1.46 12.81 -20.79
C ALA A 91 -1.64 12.83 -19.27
N ARG A 92 -2.85 12.58 -18.78
CA ARG A 92 -3.15 12.48 -17.34
C ARG A 92 -2.45 11.33 -16.65
N ARG A 93 -2.34 10.17 -17.31
CA ARG A 93 -1.54 9.05 -16.76
C ARG A 93 -0.09 9.43 -16.58
N ARG A 94 0.50 10.08 -17.59
CA ARG A 94 1.88 10.56 -17.53
C ARG A 94 2.06 11.58 -16.42
N GLU A 95 1.17 12.56 -16.33
CA GLU A 95 1.20 13.59 -15.28
C GLU A 95 1.11 12.97 -13.88
N ALA A 96 0.22 12.00 -13.67
CA ALA A 96 0.11 11.30 -12.40
C ALA A 96 1.39 10.53 -12.02
N VAL A 97 2.01 9.86 -13.00
CA VAL A 97 3.27 9.13 -12.78
C VAL A 97 4.41 10.09 -12.47
N ASP A 98 4.57 11.14 -13.27
CA ASP A 98 5.63 12.14 -13.10
C ASP A 98 5.50 12.85 -11.73
N GLY A 99 4.27 13.20 -11.33
CA GLY A 99 3.99 13.80 -10.03
C GLY A 99 4.34 12.88 -8.86
N VAL A 100 3.99 11.58 -8.95
CA VAL A 100 4.35 10.61 -7.92
C VAL A 100 5.85 10.38 -7.85
N VAL A 101 6.55 10.25 -8.98
CA VAL A 101 8.02 10.10 -8.99
C VAL A 101 8.70 11.31 -8.34
N ALA A 102 8.26 12.53 -8.64
CA ALA A 102 8.78 13.72 -7.97
C ALA A 102 8.53 13.70 -6.45
N ALA A 103 7.36 13.22 -6.00
CA ALA A 103 7.06 13.08 -4.58
C ALA A 103 7.93 12.00 -3.88
N LEU A 104 8.42 11.02 -4.63
CA LEU A 104 9.33 9.97 -4.15
C LEU A 104 10.76 10.46 -3.95
N ASP A 105 11.17 11.61 -4.51
CA ASP A 105 12.57 12.05 -4.52
C ASP A 105 13.22 12.16 -3.13
N GLN A 106 12.44 12.49 -2.11
CA GLN A 106 12.91 12.50 -0.71
C GLN A 106 13.33 11.10 -0.17
N TYR A 107 12.98 10.03 -0.87
CA TYR A 107 13.29 8.63 -0.54
C TYR A 107 14.33 8.00 -1.47
N ARG A 108 15.04 8.82 -2.26
CA ARG A 108 16.06 8.35 -3.21
C ARG A 108 17.12 7.47 -2.53
N SER A 109 17.49 6.41 -3.21
CA SER A 109 18.55 5.47 -2.85
C SER A 109 19.36 5.09 -4.11
N PRO A 110 20.49 4.36 -3.98
CA PRO A 110 21.28 3.92 -5.13
C PRO A 110 20.52 3.03 -6.13
N THR A 111 19.49 2.32 -5.69
CA THR A 111 18.77 1.31 -6.49
C THR A 111 17.34 1.71 -6.85
N GLY A 112 16.91 2.93 -6.53
CA GLY A 112 15.51 3.33 -6.63
C GLY A 112 15.08 4.26 -5.50
N TYR A 113 13.82 4.16 -5.09
CA TYR A 113 13.26 4.89 -3.95
C TYR A 113 12.81 3.92 -2.86
N LEU A 114 13.32 4.09 -1.64
CA LEU A 114 12.99 3.24 -0.49
C LEU A 114 11.98 3.96 0.40
N VAL A 115 10.69 3.70 0.17
CA VAL A 115 9.61 4.39 0.88
C VAL A 115 9.18 3.59 2.10
N PRO A 116 8.98 4.20 3.27
CA PRO A 116 8.52 3.50 4.46
C PRO A 116 7.26 2.64 4.20
N ALA A 117 7.36 1.38 4.61
CA ALA A 117 6.28 0.43 4.59
C ALA A 117 6.33 -0.44 5.84
N ALA A 118 5.17 -0.94 6.25
CA ALA A 118 5.01 -1.75 7.44
C ALA A 118 4.11 -2.94 7.15
N SER A 119 4.46 -4.09 7.68
CA SER A 119 3.69 -5.32 7.56
C SER A 119 3.72 -6.09 8.87
N TRP A 120 2.73 -6.96 9.05
CA TRP A 120 2.74 -7.96 10.11
C TRP A 120 3.41 -9.24 9.60
N CYS A 121 4.28 -9.83 10.42
CA CYS A 121 4.68 -11.23 10.26
C CYS A 121 3.88 -12.03 11.29
N LEU A 122 3.02 -12.91 10.78
CA LEU A 122 2.13 -13.75 11.59
C LEU A 122 2.61 -15.20 11.52
N THR A 123 2.71 -15.84 12.67
CA THR A 123 2.90 -17.29 12.76
C THR A 123 1.86 -17.87 13.70
N ALA A 124 1.40 -19.08 13.39
CA ALA A 124 0.48 -19.83 14.23
C ALA A 124 0.60 -21.32 13.90
N ARG A 125 0.24 -22.20 14.84
CA ARG A 125 0.21 -23.65 14.64
C ARG A 125 -1.22 -24.16 14.61
N ARG A 126 -1.50 -25.11 13.73
CA ARG A 126 -2.75 -25.86 13.75
C ARG A 126 -2.61 -27.02 14.73
N HIS A 127 -3.60 -27.19 15.60
CA HIS A 127 -3.73 -28.37 16.44
C HIS A 127 -4.10 -29.61 15.60
#